data_AF-A0A7D9GZ09-F1
#
_entry.id   AF-A0A7D9GZ09-F1
#
_cell.length_a   1.000
_cell.length_b   1.000
_cell.length_c   1.000
_cell.angle_alpha   90.00
_cell.angle_beta   90.00
_cell.angle_gamma   90.00
#
_symmetry.space_group_name_H-M   'P 1'
#
loop_
_entity.id
_entity.type
_entity.pdbx_description
1 polymer ?
#
loop_
_entity_poly.entity_id
_entity_poly.type
_entity_poly.pdbx_seq_one_letter_code
_entity_poly.pdbx_strand_id
1 'polypeptide(L)'
;MFSSNLFVVSNSFKSLISRTSARSISLFSSPGFKLSKSDIKQLTTTQLLVKLGYIRQPHAGITQWLPLGLKTLRNIEGLIRKKLDDAGVIEVSLSSLSHSVLWQKTNRWVNDELYKLNEDYCLAATAEEDITALVKEYAQSYKNLPLQVYQINRKYRDEKRARGGLLRGREFIMKDAYSFDVNKDEALKSFKKFNEIYLSIFKSLRIPFLKANADAGSIGGDLSYEWHFLSDKGEDTLFICDNCGTAGNVEKVRPYVDLNAQSAAKAQMTYFLTTGGSLVVFYYPSDRKLNIKLFESLNLVHLNSKFRDQKKIVEAFQQKQQASGGWTNVIMVYDVGCGQNTIYPKLAVRADPKFTTVFKSLDITDVKEDDLCPACNGKGHLHSKKGIEVGHTFYLGKKYSVPLDAKFSDKNGKMRYYDMGCYGIGVSRLLGSIAEVLRDDKGLKWPAIIAPFHVSIIQVGKVVTG
;
A
#
# COMPACT_ATOMS: atom_id res chain seq x y z
N MET A 1 57.16 -10.29 3.36
CA MET A 1 57.08 -11.30 4.44
C MET A 1 55.65 -11.33 4.96
N PHE A 2 54.82 -12.24 4.46
CA PHE A 2 53.66 -12.74 5.21
C PHE A 2 53.53 -14.22 4.87
N SER A 3 53.68 -15.02 5.91
CA SER A 3 53.78 -16.46 5.92
C SER A 3 52.51 -17.13 5.41
N SER A 4 52.71 -18.09 4.53
CA SER A 4 51.79 -19.15 4.13
C SER A 4 51.23 -19.90 5.35
N ASN A 5 49.95 -19.68 5.67
CA ASN A 5 49.16 -20.65 6.42
C ASN A 5 48.34 -21.47 5.41
N LEU A 6 48.95 -22.56 4.96
CA LEU A 6 48.27 -23.67 4.31
C LEU A 6 47.26 -24.25 5.32
N PHE A 7 45.97 -24.02 5.12
CA PHE A 7 44.98 -24.91 5.71
C PHE A 7 44.92 -26.18 4.85
N VAL A 8 45.68 -27.19 5.27
CA VAL A 8 45.48 -28.57 4.84
C VAL A 8 44.14 -29.02 5.42
N VAL A 9 43.07 -28.90 4.64
CA VAL A 9 41.79 -29.53 4.98
C VAL A 9 41.96 -31.02 4.69
N SER A 10 42.10 -31.79 5.77
CA SER A 10 42.18 -33.24 5.74
C SER A 10 41.01 -33.86 4.95
N ASN A 11 41.31 -34.94 4.22
CA ASN A 11 40.36 -35.74 3.44
C ASN A 11 39.25 -36.44 4.28
N SER A 12 39.08 -36.06 5.55
CA SER A 12 38.09 -36.64 6.48
C SER A 12 36.83 -35.80 6.67
N PHE A 13 36.68 -34.64 6.02
CA PHE A 13 35.39 -33.94 5.92
C PHE A 13 34.49 -34.55 4.82
N LYS A 14 34.20 -35.86 4.92
CA LYS A 14 33.04 -36.45 4.25
C LYS A 14 31.78 -35.95 4.96
N SER A 15 31.38 -34.70 4.69
CA SER A 15 30.15 -34.15 5.24
C SER A 15 28.96 -34.83 4.56
N LEU A 16 28.45 -35.87 5.22
CA LEU A 16 27.15 -36.47 4.91
C LEU A 16 26.02 -35.42 4.92
N ILE A 17 26.25 -34.28 5.59
CA ILE A 17 25.30 -33.18 5.80
C ILE A 17 25.19 -32.23 4.58
N SER A 18 26.20 -32.11 3.71
CA SER A 18 26.12 -31.18 2.56
C SER A 18 25.60 -31.82 1.26
N ARG A 19 25.88 -33.11 1.03
CA ARG A 19 25.49 -33.78 -0.23
C ARG A 19 23.99 -34.06 -0.33
N THR A 20 23.34 -34.41 0.77
CA THR A 20 21.89 -34.65 0.81
C THR A 20 21.11 -33.35 0.70
N SER A 21 21.43 -32.31 1.49
CA SER A 21 20.72 -31.03 1.47
C SER A 21 20.83 -30.30 0.11
N ALA A 22 22.02 -30.28 -0.51
CA ALA A 22 22.20 -29.68 -1.83
C ALA A 22 21.46 -30.46 -2.94
N ARG A 23 21.47 -31.81 -2.90
CA ARG A 23 20.66 -32.65 -3.80
C ARG A 23 19.16 -32.40 -3.60
N SER A 24 18.72 -32.21 -2.37
CA SER A 24 17.31 -31.92 -2.06
C SER A 24 16.84 -30.55 -2.54
N ILE A 25 17.69 -29.52 -2.52
CA ILE A 25 17.34 -28.21 -3.12
C ILE A 25 17.30 -28.31 -4.64
N SER A 26 18.17 -29.12 -5.24
CA SER A 26 18.18 -29.36 -6.68
C SER A 26 16.92 -30.07 -7.20
N LEU A 27 16.19 -30.80 -6.35
CA LEU A 27 14.88 -31.39 -6.69
C LEU A 27 13.81 -30.32 -6.98
N PHE A 28 13.84 -29.21 -6.22
CA PHE A 28 12.90 -28.10 -6.38
C PHE A 28 13.37 -27.06 -7.40
N SER A 29 14.64 -27.10 -7.75
CA SER A 29 15.21 -26.40 -8.92
C SER A 29 14.77 -27.18 -10.15
N SER A 30 14.08 -26.58 -11.12
CA SER A 30 13.52 -27.33 -12.25
C SER A 30 14.58 -28.21 -12.93
N PRO A 31 14.55 -29.56 -12.78
CA PRO A 31 15.54 -30.41 -13.40
C PRO A 31 15.21 -30.49 -14.90
N GLY A 32 15.97 -29.78 -15.73
CA GLY A 32 15.90 -29.91 -17.19
C GLY A 32 15.89 -28.61 -18.01
N PHE A 33 15.71 -27.43 -17.39
CA PHE A 33 15.70 -26.18 -18.16
C PHE A 33 17.04 -25.44 -18.06
N LYS A 34 17.83 -25.48 -19.15
CA LYS A 34 18.91 -24.51 -19.38
C LYS A 34 18.25 -23.18 -19.79
N LEU A 35 18.21 -22.21 -18.87
CA LEU A 35 17.81 -20.86 -19.22
C LEU A 35 18.93 -20.18 -19.99
N SER A 36 18.67 -19.85 -21.25
CA SER A 36 19.55 -18.98 -22.04
C SER A 36 19.43 -17.54 -21.56
N LYS A 37 20.41 -16.69 -21.90
CA LYS A 37 20.32 -15.24 -21.63
C LYS A 37 19.10 -14.61 -22.32
N SER A 38 18.71 -15.09 -23.50
CA SER A 38 17.50 -14.63 -24.19
C SER A 38 16.23 -14.99 -23.41
N ASP A 39 16.16 -16.19 -22.83
CA ASP A 39 15.01 -16.58 -21.99
C ASP A 39 14.88 -15.64 -20.79
N ILE A 40 15.99 -15.35 -20.11
CA ILE A 40 15.99 -14.49 -18.92
C ILE A 40 15.44 -13.10 -19.25
N LYS A 41 15.77 -12.54 -20.41
CA LYS A 41 15.27 -11.21 -20.82
C LYS A 41 13.77 -11.19 -21.13
N GLN A 42 13.22 -12.27 -21.69
CA GLN A 42 11.81 -12.33 -22.09
C GLN A 42 10.87 -12.69 -20.93
N LEU A 43 11.36 -13.42 -19.93
CA LEU A 43 10.53 -13.87 -18.80
C LEU A 43 10.18 -12.71 -17.88
N THR A 44 8.90 -12.65 -17.47
CA THR A 44 8.47 -11.82 -16.35
C THR A 44 9.14 -12.27 -15.05
N THR A 45 9.20 -11.41 -14.04
CA THR A 45 9.88 -11.74 -12.77
C THR A 45 9.21 -12.91 -12.06
N THR A 46 7.89 -12.98 -12.11
CA THR A 46 7.14 -14.14 -11.60
C THR A 46 7.52 -15.42 -12.33
N GLN A 47 7.59 -15.41 -13.67
CA GLN A 47 8.00 -16.58 -14.44
C GLN A 47 9.44 -16.99 -14.11
N LEU A 48 10.34 -16.02 -13.91
CA LEU A 48 11.72 -16.28 -13.52
C LEU A 48 11.81 -16.91 -12.12
N LEU A 49 11.07 -16.38 -11.13
CA LEU A 49 10.97 -16.95 -9.78
C LEU A 49 10.44 -18.40 -9.80
N VAL A 50 9.45 -18.69 -10.66
CA VAL A 50 8.92 -20.05 -10.84
C VAL A 50 9.98 -20.96 -11.48
N LYS A 51 10.60 -20.53 -12.58
CA LYS A 51 11.60 -21.35 -13.29
C LYS A 51 12.85 -21.63 -12.47
N LEU A 52 13.28 -20.68 -11.64
CA LEU A 52 14.43 -20.83 -10.74
C LEU A 52 14.11 -21.57 -9.44
N GLY A 53 12.87 -22.06 -9.26
CA GLY A 53 12.52 -22.87 -8.08
C GLY A 53 12.42 -22.06 -6.78
N TYR A 54 12.06 -20.77 -6.85
CA TYR A 54 11.76 -19.96 -5.66
C TYR A 54 10.32 -20.17 -5.19
N ILE A 55 9.38 -20.26 -6.14
CA ILE A 55 7.96 -20.40 -5.87
C ILE A 55 7.28 -21.34 -6.87
N ARG A 56 6.11 -21.85 -6.51
CA ARG A 56 5.11 -22.39 -7.45
C ARG A 56 3.79 -21.65 -7.26
N GLN A 57 3.08 -21.39 -8.34
CA GLN A 57 1.76 -20.76 -8.30
C GLN A 57 0.77 -21.67 -9.05
N PRO A 58 0.09 -22.59 -8.37
CA PRO A 58 -0.88 -23.48 -9.01
C PRO A 58 -2.12 -22.70 -9.50
N HIS A 59 -2.50 -21.63 -8.80
CA HIS A 59 -3.60 -20.74 -9.14
C HIS A 59 -3.19 -19.29 -8.96
N ALA A 60 -3.90 -18.38 -9.64
CA ALA A 60 -3.65 -16.95 -9.56
C ALA A 60 -3.77 -16.46 -8.10
N GLY A 61 -2.73 -15.79 -7.62
CA GLY A 61 -2.70 -15.20 -6.28
C GLY A 61 -2.44 -16.17 -5.13
N ILE A 62 -2.17 -17.46 -5.40
CA ILE A 62 -1.82 -18.46 -4.39
C ILE A 62 -0.38 -18.93 -4.64
N THR A 63 0.47 -18.88 -3.62
CA THR A 63 1.91 -19.13 -3.75
C THR A 63 2.38 -20.23 -2.81
N GLN A 64 3.00 -21.26 -3.37
CA GLN A 64 3.79 -22.24 -2.63
C GLN A 64 5.25 -21.79 -2.62
N TRP A 65 5.83 -21.71 -1.43
CA TRP A 65 7.23 -21.34 -1.24
C TRP A 65 8.14 -22.56 -1.34
N LEU A 66 9.03 -22.55 -2.32
CA LEU A 66 10.06 -23.59 -2.49
C LEU A 66 11.31 -23.22 -1.65
N PRO A 67 12.27 -24.14 -1.42
CA PRO A 67 13.35 -23.92 -0.46
C PRO A 67 14.15 -22.62 -0.65
N LEU A 68 14.46 -22.22 -1.88
CA LEU A 68 15.18 -20.97 -2.16
C LEU A 68 14.35 -19.73 -1.81
N GLY A 69 13.08 -19.73 -2.23
CA GLY A 69 12.16 -18.64 -1.93
C GLY A 69 11.85 -18.56 -0.44
N LEU A 70 11.58 -19.69 0.21
CA LEU A 70 11.30 -19.76 1.65
C LEU A 70 12.50 -19.28 2.48
N LYS A 71 13.73 -19.62 2.09
CA LYS A 71 14.93 -19.15 2.78
C LYS A 71 15.12 -17.65 2.61
N THR A 72 14.94 -17.13 1.39
CA THR A 72 14.99 -15.69 1.09
C THR A 72 13.93 -14.92 1.89
N LEU A 73 12.70 -15.44 1.92
CA LEU A 73 11.59 -14.90 2.69
C LEU A 73 11.93 -14.86 4.20
N ARG A 74 12.41 -15.97 4.77
CA ARG A 74 12.83 -16.04 6.19
C ARG A 74 13.96 -15.06 6.51
N ASN A 75 14.90 -14.84 5.60
CA ASN A 75 15.94 -13.83 5.80
C ASN A 75 15.36 -12.40 5.84
N ILE A 76 14.37 -12.10 4.99
CA ILE A 76 13.63 -10.83 5.05
C ILE A 76 12.90 -10.69 6.39
N GLU A 77 12.18 -11.74 6.82
CA GLU A 77 11.52 -11.72 8.13
C GLU A 77 12.51 -11.52 9.27
N GLY A 78 13.66 -12.20 9.24
CA GLY A 78 14.71 -12.05 10.26
C GLY A 78 15.30 -10.64 10.31
N LEU A 79 15.48 -9.99 9.16
CA LEU A 79 15.86 -8.57 9.12
C LEU A 79 14.79 -7.68 9.78
N ILE A 80 13.52 -7.91 9.46
CA ILE A 80 12.41 -7.11 10.00
C ILE A 80 12.29 -7.33 11.52
N ARG A 81 12.28 -8.59 11.99
CA ARG A 81 12.23 -8.94 13.41
C ARG A 81 13.36 -8.26 14.18
N LYS A 82 14.60 -8.44 13.74
CA LYS A 82 15.76 -7.80 14.36
C LYS A 82 15.57 -6.30 14.56
N LYS A 83 15.08 -5.57 13.55
CA LYS A 83 14.88 -4.11 13.63
C LYS A 83 13.75 -3.70 14.56
N LEU A 84 12.72 -4.54 14.72
CA LEU A 84 11.60 -4.31 15.63
C LEU A 84 11.98 -4.67 17.07
N ASP A 85 12.68 -5.78 17.25
CA ASP A 85 13.18 -6.26 18.55
C ASP A 85 14.21 -5.28 19.13
N ASP A 86 15.16 -4.82 18.31
CA ASP A 86 16.14 -3.77 18.68
C ASP A 86 15.43 -2.47 19.12
N ALA A 87 14.20 -2.23 18.65
CA ALA A 87 13.38 -1.07 19.00
C ALA A 87 12.39 -1.35 20.16
N GLY A 88 12.41 -2.54 20.75
CA GLY A 88 11.55 -2.94 21.86
C GLY A 88 10.08 -3.14 21.48
N VAL A 89 9.78 -3.46 20.22
CA VAL A 89 8.43 -3.84 19.78
C VAL A 89 8.23 -5.34 20.00
N ILE A 90 7.10 -5.74 20.55
CA ILE A 90 6.87 -7.13 21.00
C ILE A 90 6.21 -7.96 19.90
N GLU A 91 6.80 -9.10 19.52
CA GLU A 91 6.17 -10.03 18.56
C GLU A 91 5.03 -10.83 19.24
N VAL A 92 3.88 -10.89 18.59
CA VAL A 92 2.71 -11.70 18.90
C VAL A 92 2.31 -12.49 17.65
N SER A 93 1.47 -13.52 17.81
CA SER A 93 0.94 -14.30 16.69
C SER A 93 -0.56 -14.48 16.84
N LEU A 94 -1.34 -13.81 15.99
CA LEU A 94 -2.80 -13.90 16.02
C LEU A 94 -3.30 -15.04 15.14
N SER A 95 -4.53 -15.49 15.42
CA SER A 95 -5.24 -16.44 14.56
C SER A 95 -5.47 -15.86 13.17
N SER A 96 -5.33 -16.69 12.13
CA SER A 96 -5.79 -16.34 10.77
C SER A 96 -7.30 -16.40 10.63
N LEU A 97 -8.00 -17.06 11.55
CA LEU A 97 -9.45 -17.15 11.61
C LEU A 97 -9.96 -16.08 12.59
N SER A 98 -10.78 -15.16 12.11
CA SER A 98 -11.36 -14.05 12.90
C SER A 98 -12.88 -14.10 12.89
N HIS A 99 -13.48 -13.77 14.03
CA HIS A 99 -14.93 -13.85 14.24
C HIS A 99 -15.64 -12.57 13.77
N SER A 100 -16.77 -12.73 13.07
CA SER A 100 -17.55 -11.68 12.41
C SER A 100 -17.97 -10.55 13.36
N VAL A 101 -18.35 -10.88 14.60
CA VAL A 101 -18.67 -9.94 15.69
C VAL A 101 -17.70 -8.76 15.78
N LEU A 102 -16.37 -8.97 15.68
CA LEU A 102 -15.42 -7.86 15.77
C LEU A 102 -15.50 -6.94 14.54
N TRP A 103 -15.58 -7.54 13.34
CA TRP A 103 -15.68 -6.84 12.06
C TRP A 103 -17.02 -6.12 11.88
N GLN A 104 -18.09 -6.66 12.46
CA GLN A 104 -19.40 -6.02 12.47
C GLN A 104 -19.36 -4.75 13.34
N LYS A 105 -18.76 -4.81 14.54
CA LYS A 105 -18.58 -3.65 15.41
C LYS A 105 -17.79 -2.52 14.72
N THR A 106 -16.81 -2.86 13.90
CA THR A 106 -16.01 -1.87 13.14
C THR A 106 -16.64 -1.47 11.79
N ASN A 107 -17.84 -1.99 11.47
CA ASN A 107 -18.52 -1.82 10.17
C ASN A 107 -17.70 -2.28 8.96
N ARG A 108 -16.77 -3.22 9.15
CA ARG A 108 -15.89 -3.76 8.10
C ARG A 108 -16.30 -5.15 7.62
N TRP A 109 -17.30 -5.78 8.24
CA TRP A 109 -17.85 -7.06 7.77
C TRP A 109 -18.45 -6.99 6.36
N VAL A 110 -18.91 -5.82 5.92
CA VAL A 110 -19.46 -5.59 4.57
C VAL A 110 -18.40 -5.56 3.46
N ASN A 111 -17.11 -5.70 3.81
CA ASN A 111 -16.02 -5.69 2.83
C ASN A 111 -16.08 -6.91 1.89
N ASP A 112 -16.15 -6.64 0.59
CA ASP A 112 -16.17 -7.64 -0.48
C ASP A 112 -14.85 -8.43 -0.62
N GLU A 113 -13.75 -7.93 -0.07
CA GLU A 113 -12.43 -8.58 -0.13
C GLU A 113 -12.20 -9.61 0.99
N LEU A 114 -13.17 -9.82 1.88
CA LEU A 114 -13.05 -10.80 2.97
C LEU A 114 -13.45 -12.19 2.48
N TYR A 115 -12.55 -13.16 2.68
CA TYR A 115 -12.91 -14.58 2.60
C TYR A 115 -13.76 -14.97 3.80
N LYS A 116 -15.08 -14.91 3.65
CA LYS A 116 -16.05 -15.38 4.64
C LYS A 116 -16.21 -16.89 4.48
N LEU A 117 -15.96 -17.64 5.55
CA LEU A 117 -16.14 -19.09 5.57
C LEU A 117 -17.61 -19.45 5.84
N ASN A 118 -18.27 -18.63 6.66
CA ASN A 118 -19.70 -18.68 6.97
C ASN A 118 -20.12 -17.30 7.54
N GLU A 119 -21.26 -17.23 8.23
CA GLU A 119 -21.77 -16.00 8.85
C GLU A 119 -20.91 -15.54 10.06
N ASP A 120 -20.17 -16.46 10.66
CA ASP A 120 -19.44 -16.25 11.92
C ASP A 120 -17.95 -16.00 11.72
N TYR A 121 -17.34 -16.50 10.66
CA TYR A 121 -15.88 -16.49 10.51
C TYR A 121 -15.42 -15.99 9.15
N CYS A 122 -14.30 -15.26 9.18
CA CYS A 122 -13.54 -14.92 7.99
C CYS A 122 -12.05 -15.22 8.17
N LEU A 123 -11.33 -15.34 7.05
CA LEU A 123 -9.88 -15.30 7.06
C LEU A 123 -9.41 -13.84 7.17
N ALA A 124 -8.50 -13.58 8.10
CA ALA A 124 -8.02 -12.24 8.41
C ALA A 124 -7.30 -11.58 7.23
N ALA A 125 -7.91 -10.54 6.66
CA ALA A 125 -7.30 -9.66 5.64
C ALA A 125 -6.28 -8.67 6.24
N THR A 126 -6.44 -8.42 7.54
CA THR A 126 -5.65 -7.58 8.44
C THR A 126 -6.11 -7.90 9.87
N ALA A 127 -5.50 -7.31 10.89
CA ALA A 127 -5.72 -7.71 12.28
C ALA A 127 -6.06 -6.55 13.24
N GLU A 128 -6.50 -5.38 12.76
CA GLU A 128 -6.85 -4.26 13.66
C GLU A 128 -7.92 -4.65 14.69
N GLU A 129 -8.92 -5.42 14.27
CA GLU A 129 -10.00 -5.94 15.11
C GLU A 129 -9.47 -6.87 16.21
N ASP A 130 -8.80 -7.95 15.79
CA ASP A 130 -8.35 -9.01 16.69
C ASP A 130 -7.27 -8.50 17.67
N ILE A 131 -6.34 -7.65 17.21
CA ILE A 131 -5.31 -7.09 18.09
C ILE A 131 -5.89 -6.10 19.10
N THR A 132 -6.89 -5.31 18.71
CA THR A 132 -7.56 -4.39 19.64
C THR A 132 -8.33 -5.17 20.70
N ALA A 133 -9.03 -6.23 20.30
CA ALA A 133 -9.72 -7.12 21.21
C ALA A 133 -8.75 -7.82 22.18
N LEU A 134 -7.60 -8.27 21.69
CA LEU A 134 -6.55 -8.85 22.54
C LEU A 134 -6.02 -7.83 23.55
N VAL A 135 -5.55 -6.67 23.08
CA VAL A 135 -4.91 -5.67 23.94
C VAL A 135 -5.86 -5.10 24.99
N LYS A 136 -7.16 -4.99 24.68
CA LYS A 136 -8.21 -4.59 25.63
C LYS A 136 -8.18 -5.42 26.92
N GLU A 137 -7.90 -6.72 26.84
CA GLU A 137 -7.90 -7.61 27.99
C GLU A 137 -6.64 -7.46 28.87
N TYR A 138 -5.51 -7.02 28.30
CA TYR A 138 -4.22 -7.02 29.00
C TYR A 138 -3.68 -5.63 29.37
N ALA A 139 -4.01 -4.58 28.63
CA ALA A 139 -3.39 -3.25 28.77
C ALA A 139 -4.28 -2.20 29.46
N GLN A 140 -4.93 -2.56 30.57
CA GLN A 140 -6.02 -1.78 31.16
C GLN A 140 -5.59 -0.50 31.91
N SER A 141 -4.30 -0.21 32.05
CA SER A 141 -3.78 0.98 32.75
C SER A 141 -2.86 1.81 31.87
N TYR A 142 -2.86 3.14 32.05
CA TYR A 142 -1.91 4.03 31.38
C TYR A 142 -0.44 3.65 31.64
N LYS A 143 -0.14 2.95 32.74
CA LYS A 143 1.21 2.46 33.06
C LYS A 143 1.70 1.36 32.11
N ASN A 144 0.79 0.73 31.37
CA ASN A 144 1.12 -0.28 30.36
C ASN A 144 1.37 0.35 28.98
N LEU A 145 1.24 1.69 28.84
CA LEU A 145 1.30 2.39 27.58
C LEU A 145 2.54 3.31 27.50
N PRO A 146 3.14 3.50 26.32
CA PRO A 146 2.69 2.96 25.03
C PRO A 146 2.97 1.47 24.87
N LEU A 147 1.99 0.71 24.39
CA LEU A 147 2.16 -0.70 24.04
C LEU A 147 2.35 -0.81 22.52
N GLN A 148 3.45 -1.44 22.09
CA GLN A 148 3.80 -1.61 20.68
C GLN A 148 4.04 -3.08 20.40
N VAL A 149 3.20 -3.64 19.52
CA VAL A 149 3.17 -5.07 19.21
C VAL A 149 3.19 -5.29 17.70
N TYR A 150 3.71 -6.43 17.24
CA TYR A 150 3.70 -6.80 15.82
C TYR A 150 3.52 -8.28 15.61
N GLN A 151 3.16 -8.68 14.40
CA GLN A 151 3.21 -10.07 13.95
C GLN A 151 3.76 -10.14 12.53
N ILE A 152 4.29 -11.31 12.15
CA ILE A 152 4.56 -11.67 10.76
C ILE A 152 3.72 -12.90 10.44
N ASN A 153 2.63 -12.70 9.69
CA ASN A 153 1.62 -13.76 9.50
C ASN A 153 1.02 -13.74 8.10
N ARG A 154 0.31 -14.82 7.74
CA ARG A 154 -0.45 -14.89 6.49
C ARG A 154 -1.69 -14.00 6.58
N LYS A 155 -2.00 -13.33 5.48
CA LYS A 155 -3.21 -12.54 5.27
C LYS A 155 -3.92 -13.03 4.01
N TYR A 156 -5.23 -12.89 4.01
CA TYR A 156 -6.09 -13.40 2.96
C TYR A 156 -7.01 -12.28 2.48
N ARG A 157 -6.96 -11.96 1.18
CA ARG A 157 -7.84 -10.97 0.54
C ARG A 157 -8.40 -11.58 -0.73
N ASP A 158 -9.71 -11.54 -0.92
CA ASP A 158 -10.36 -12.01 -2.14
C ASP A 158 -10.19 -11.01 -3.28
N GLU A 159 -8.93 -10.86 -3.69
CA GLU A 159 -8.53 -9.98 -4.75
C GLU A 159 -9.16 -10.43 -6.07
N LYS A 160 -10.07 -9.59 -6.57
CA LYS A 160 -10.80 -9.81 -7.83
C LYS A 160 -9.85 -10.05 -8.99
N ARG A 161 -8.68 -9.38 -9.00
CA ARG A 161 -7.65 -9.56 -10.03
C ARG A 161 -6.25 -9.70 -9.42
N ALA A 162 -5.93 -10.92 -8.97
CA ALA A 162 -4.58 -11.24 -8.56
C ALA A 162 -3.61 -11.13 -9.76
N ARG A 163 -2.56 -10.32 -9.63
CA ARG A 163 -1.63 -9.99 -10.72
C ARG A 163 -0.21 -9.77 -10.20
N GLY A 164 0.78 -9.85 -11.09
CA GLY A 164 2.19 -9.59 -10.73
C GLY A 164 2.81 -10.64 -9.79
N GLY A 165 2.27 -11.86 -9.74
CA GLY A 165 2.80 -12.95 -8.92
C GLY A 165 2.74 -12.65 -7.42
N LEU A 166 3.88 -12.28 -6.84
CA LEU A 166 4.00 -11.94 -5.41
C LEU A 166 3.57 -10.51 -5.09
N LEU A 167 3.39 -9.66 -6.09
CA LEU A 167 3.04 -8.25 -5.88
C LEU A 167 1.59 -8.09 -5.42
N ARG A 168 0.66 -8.89 -5.95
CA ARG A 168 -0.76 -8.82 -5.62
C ARG A 168 -1.40 -10.20 -5.62
N GLY A 169 -1.29 -10.87 -4.48
CA GLY A 169 -1.84 -12.20 -4.22
C GLY A 169 -3.14 -12.18 -3.41
N ARG A 170 -3.84 -13.31 -3.42
CA ARG A 170 -4.99 -13.58 -2.54
C ARG A 170 -4.54 -14.03 -1.16
N GLU A 171 -3.43 -14.74 -1.12
CA GLU A 171 -2.74 -15.13 0.10
C GLU A 171 -1.31 -14.57 0.06
N PHE A 172 -0.91 -13.89 1.12
CA PHE A 172 0.41 -13.29 1.22
C PHE A 172 0.86 -13.16 2.68
N ILE A 173 2.16 -12.96 2.90
CA ILE A 173 2.74 -12.78 4.23
C ILE A 173 2.95 -11.29 4.42
N MET A 174 2.50 -10.80 5.57
CA MET A 174 2.59 -9.40 5.97
C MET A 174 3.16 -9.32 7.37
N LYS A 175 4.03 -8.33 7.58
CA LYS A 175 4.34 -7.83 8.91
C LYS A 175 3.39 -6.69 9.20
N ASP A 176 2.53 -6.84 10.18
CA ASP A 176 1.61 -5.82 10.68
C ASP A 176 1.94 -5.53 12.15
N ALA A 177 2.11 -4.25 12.46
CA ALA A 177 2.40 -3.77 13.80
C ALA A 177 1.37 -2.73 14.23
N TYR A 178 1.16 -2.62 15.54
CA TYR A 178 0.13 -1.79 16.14
C TYR A 178 0.69 -1.09 17.38
N SER A 179 0.41 0.21 17.50
CA SER A 179 0.68 0.96 18.73
C SER A 179 -0.62 1.34 19.43
N PHE A 180 -0.61 1.30 20.76
CA PHE A 180 -1.69 1.72 21.62
C PHE A 180 -1.13 2.75 22.59
N ASP A 181 -1.66 3.96 22.51
CA ASP A 181 -1.09 5.15 23.13
C ASP A 181 -2.17 5.88 23.95
N VAL A 182 -1.74 6.63 24.97
CA VAL A 182 -2.64 7.31 25.93
C VAL A 182 -3.42 8.48 25.32
N ASN A 183 -2.86 9.09 24.27
CA ASN A 183 -3.43 10.23 23.57
C ASN A 183 -2.77 10.38 22.19
N LYS A 184 -3.31 11.31 21.39
CA LYS A 184 -2.80 11.65 20.06
C LYS A 184 -1.31 12.00 20.04
N ASP A 185 -0.81 12.80 20.99
CA ASP A 185 0.58 13.27 20.97
C ASP A 185 1.57 12.10 21.17
N GLU A 186 1.27 11.18 22.09
CA GLU A 186 2.05 9.96 22.26
C GLU A 186 1.93 9.02 21.05
N ALA A 187 0.74 8.92 20.46
CA ALA A 187 0.54 8.15 19.22
C ALA A 187 1.35 8.70 18.05
N LEU A 188 1.51 10.03 17.95
CA LEU A 188 2.37 10.65 16.94
C LEU A 188 3.86 10.36 17.18
N LYS A 189 4.30 10.23 18.44
CA LYS A 189 5.66 9.76 18.76
C LYS A 189 5.86 8.29 18.35
N SER A 190 4.89 7.43 18.65
CA SER A 190 4.87 6.03 18.19
C SER A 190 4.90 5.96 16.65
N PHE A 191 4.10 6.77 15.97
CA PHE A 191 4.09 6.86 14.51
C PHE A 191 5.44 7.28 13.94
N LYS A 192 6.09 8.29 14.52
CA LYS A 192 7.45 8.71 14.13
C LYS A 192 8.47 7.58 14.35
N LYS A 193 8.42 6.90 15.50
CA LYS A 193 9.30 5.76 15.82
C LYS A 193 9.18 4.65 14.77
N PHE A 194 7.97 4.25 14.38
CA PHE A 194 7.79 3.23 13.34
C PHE A 194 8.30 3.67 11.97
N ASN A 195 8.15 4.95 11.61
CA ASN A 195 8.74 5.49 10.39
C ASN A 195 10.28 5.40 10.40
N GLU A 196 10.93 5.64 11.55
CA GLU A 196 12.38 5.48 11.71
C GLU A 196 12.83 4.02 11.63
N ILE A 197 12.07 3.09 12.21
CA ILE A 197 12.30 1.64 12.09
C ILE A 197 12.25 1.21 10.62
N TYR A 198 11.21 1.65 9.89
CA TYR A 198 11.04 1.34 8.47
C TYR A 198 12.19 1.90 7.64
N LEU A 199 12.58 3.15 7.90
CA LEU A 199 13.74 3.77 7.28
C LEU A 199 15.01 2.91 7.47
N SER A 200 15.22 2.38 8.68
CA SER A 200 16.35 1.51 9.01
C SER A 200 16.30 0.15 8.28
N ILE A 201 15.12 -0.46 8.18
CA ILE A 201 14.89 -1.70 7.41
C ILE A 201 15.24 -1.46 5.93
N PHE A 202 14.64 -0.44 5.29
CA PHE A 202 14.85 -0.18 3.87
C PHE A 202 16.29 0.26 3.54
N LYS A 203 16.93 1.05 4.41
CA LYS A 203 18.36 1.38 4.28
C LYS A 203 19.25 0.14 4.32
N SER A 204 18.89 -0.85 5.14
CA SER A 204 19.66 -2.10 5.29
C SER A 204 19.58 -2.97 4.03
N LEU A 205 18.51 -2.84 3.22
CA LEU A 205 18.38 -3.51 1.93
C LEU A 205 19.27 -2.90 0.83
N ARG A 206 19.71 -1.63 0.99
CA ARG A 206 20.52 -0.88 0.02
C ARG A 206 19.91 -0.81 -1.39
N ILE A 207 18.60 -0.68 -1.45
CA ILE A 207 17.81 -0.48 -2.68
C ILE A 207 17.27 0.95 -2.65
N PRO A 208 17.28 1.71 -3.77
CA PRO A 208 16.61 3.01 -3.81
C PRO A 208 15.12 2.88 -3.42
N PHE A 209 14.70 3.66 -2.44
CA PHE A 209 13.33 3.70 -1.98
C PHE A 209 12.87 5.14 -1.74
N LEU A 210 11.55 5.33 -1.73
CA LEU A 210 10.91 6.63 -1.50
C LEU A 210 9.85 6.49 -0.41
N LYS A 211 9.80 7.46 0.50
CA LYS A 211 8.70 7.63 1.45
C LYS A 211 7.77 8.71 0.90
N ALA A 212 6.52 8.37 0.60
CA ALA A 212 5.54 9.25 0.00
C ALA A 212 4.36 9.50 0.97
N ASN A 213 3.90 10.75 1.08
CA ASN A 213 2.64 11.07 1.73
C ASN A 213 1.49 10.36 1.02
N ALA A 214 0.59 9.76 1.78
CA ALA A 214 -0.53 9.00 1.25
C ALA A 214 -1.86 9.47 1.86
N ASP A 215 -2.96 8.96 1.33
CA ASP A 215 -4.28 9.25 1.90
C ASP A 215 -4.38 8.65 3.33
N ALA A 216 -4.85 9.45 4.27
CA ALA A 216 -5.15 9.04 5.64
C ALA A 216 -6.60 8.58 5.80
N GLY A 217 -7.37 8.57 4.70
CA GLY A 217 -8.80 8.29 4.70
C GLY A 217 -9.55 9.29 5.56
N SER A 218 -10.49 8.79 6.37
CA SER A 218 -11.35 9.62 7.23
C SER A 218 -10.62 10.41 8.34
N ILE A 219 -9.34 10.14 8.58
CA ILE A 219 -8.56 10.79 9.65
C ILE A 219 -8.00 12.14 9.19
N GLY A 220 -7.75 12.30 7.89
CA GLY A 220 -7.18 13.51 7.30
C GLY A 220 -5.73 13.80 7.71
N GLY A 221 -5.13 14.85 7.12
CA GLY A 221 -3.76 15.30 7.41
C GLY A 221 -2.64 14.44 6.79
N ASP A 222 -1.40 14.67 7.25
CA ASP A 222 -0.16 14.00 6.81
C ASP A 222 0.25 12.87 7.76
N LEU A 223 -0.71 12.01 8.10
CA LEU A 223 -0.56 10.95 9.09
C LEU A 223 -0.61 9.54 8.46
N SER A 224 -0.20 9.48 7.19
CA SER A 224 -0.17 8.29 6.35
C SER A 224 1.03 8.37 5.41
N TYR A 225 1.92 7.40 5.49
CA TYR A 225 3.08 7.29 4.60
C TYR A 225 3.14 5.92 3.94
N GLU A 226 3.29 5.92 2.63
CA GLU A 226 3.63 4.74 1.83
C GLU A 226 5.13 4.71 1.56
N TRP A 227 5.67 3.49 1.51
CA TRP A 227 7.07 3.20 1.23
C TRP A 227 7.16 2.46 -0.08
N HIS A 228 7.93 3.00 -1.02
CA HIS A 228 7.96 2.56 -2.40
C HIS A 228 9.37 2.19 -2.84
N PHE A 229 9.51 1.12 -3.61
CA PHE A 229 10.66 0.96 -4.49
C PHE A 229 10.37 1.57 -5.84
N LEU A 230 11.28 2.41 -6.33
CA LEU A 230 11.14 3.07 -7.63
C LEU A 230 11.30 2.05 -8.75
N SER A 231 10.30 1.98 -9.63
CA SER A 231 10.28 1.05 -10.76
C SER A 231 9.23 1.48 -11.75
N ASP A 232 9.58 1.52 -13.04
CA ASP A 232 8.63 1.84 -14.13
C ASP A 232 7.48 0.83 -14.25
N LYS A 233 7.64 -0.35 -13.65
CA LYS A 233 6.62 -1.40 -13.57
C LYS A 233 5.71 -1.28 -12.35
N GLY A 234 5.92 -0.26 -11.52
CA GLY A 234 5.07 0.06 -10.39
C GLY A 234 3.64 0.42 -10.79
N GLU A 235 2.66 0.03 -9.97
CA GLU A 235 1.26 0.39 -10.19
C GLU A 235 0.98 1.84 -9.74
N ASP A 236 1.71 2.30 -8.71
CA ASP A 236 1.46 3.58 -8.08
C ASP A 236 2.20 4.70 -8.78
N THR A 237 1.56 5.87 -8.78
CA THR A 237 2.10 7.10 -9.37
C THR A 237 2.40 8.07 -8.24
N LEU A 238 3.68 8.42 -8.11
CA LEU A 238 4.21 9.27 -7.07
C LEU A 238 4.68 10.57 -7.71
N PHE A 239 4.43 11.69 -7.04
CA PHE A 239 4.97 12.98 -7.43
C PHE A 239 6.05 13.41 -6.45
N ILE A 240 7.18 13.88 -6.98
CA ILE A 240 8.37 14.27 -6.22
C ILE A 240 8.74 15.71 -6.61
N CYS A 241 8.92 16.57 -5.61
CA CYS A 241 9.38 17.94 -5.83
C CYS A 241 10.88 17.99 -6.11
N ASP A 242 11.29 18.69 -7.18
CA ASP A 242 12.70 18.94 -7.55
C ASP A 242 13.45 19.84 -6.55
N ASN A 243 12.73 20.72 -5.84
CA ASN A 243 13.32 21.72 -4.94
C ASN A 243 13.40 21.24 -3.48
N CYS A 244 12.30 20.71 -2.92
CA CYS A 244 12.24 20.32 -1.49
C CYS A 244 12.26 18.81 -1.25
N GLY A 245 12.25 17.98 -2.30
CA GLY A 245 12.29 16.52 -2.20
C GLY A 245 11.05 15.87 -1.59
N THR A 246 10.00 16.65 -1.28
CA THR A 246 8.73 16.12 -0.79
C THR A 246 8.12 15.20 -1.84
N ALA A 247 7.64 14.05 -1.40
CA ALA A 247 6.96 13.08 -2.24
C ALA A 247 5.57 12.74 -1.71
N GLY A 248 4.65 12.43 -2.63
CA GLY A 248 3.33 11.95 -2.28
C GLY A 248 2.69 11.13 -3.39
N ASN A 249 1.73 10.29 -3.02
CA ASN A 249 0.90 9.55 -3.96
C ASN A 249 -0.05 10.52 -4.69
N VAL A 250 -0.28 10.29 -5.99
CA VAL A 250 -1.20 11.10 -6.82
C VAL A 250 -2.57 11.29 -6.18
N GLU A 251 -3.06 10.30 -5.40
CA GLU A 251 -4.35 10.41 -4.72
C GLU A 251 -4.37 11.52 -3.64
N LYS A 252 -3.20 11.86 -3.08
CA LYS A 252 -3.06 12.83 -1.98
C LYS A 252 -2.44 14.15 -2.40
N VAL A 253 -1.52 14.14 -3.36
CA VAL A 253 -0.81 15.35 -3.78
C VAL A 253 -1.78 16.34 -4.42
N ARG A 254 -1.59 17.61 -4.08
CA ARG A 254 -2.28 18.76 -4.68
C ARG A 254 -1.24 19.69 -5.28
N PRO A 255 -1.53 20.35 -6.41
CA PRO A 255 -0.67 21.40 -6.90
C PRO A 255 -0.75 22.63 -6.00
N TYR A 256 0.32 23.43 -5.96
CA TYR A 256 0.24 24.80 -5.50
C TYR A 256 -0.58 25.61 -6.50
N VAL A 257 -1.66 26.22 -6.03
CA VAL A 257 -2.47 27.11 -6.85
C VAL A 257 -1.95 28.53 -6.68
N ASP A 258 -1.33 29.06 -7.73
CA ASP A 258 -1.09 30.50 -7.82
C ASP A 258 -2.39 31.18 -8.29
N LEU A 259 -3.00 31.98 -7.41
CA LEU A 259 -4.25 32.69 -7.71
C LEU A 259 -4.08 33.77 -8.79
N ASN A 260 -2.83 34.16 -9.09
CA ASN A 260 -2.52 35.09 -10.18
C ASN A 260 -2.22 34.35 -11.49
N ALA A 261 -2.15 33.01 -11.48
CA ALA A 261 -1.90 32.24 -12.69
C ALA A 261 -3.12 32.28 -13.62
N GLN A 262 -2.84 32.17 -14.92
CA GLN A 262 -3.85 32.19 -15.95
C GLN A 262 -4.73 30.92 -15.86
N SER A 263 -6.05 31.11 -15.86
CA SER A 263 -7.01 30.00 -15.86
C SER A 263 -6.90 29.15 -17.13
N ALA A 264 -7.33 27.89 -17.04
CA ALA A 264 -7.33 26.98 -18.18
C ALA A 264 -8.15 27.54 -19.35
N ALA A 265 -7.66 27.35 -20.59
CA ALA A 265 -8.33 27.85 -21.79
C ALA A 265 -9.69 27.18 -22.01
N LYS A 266 -9.81 25.89 -21.69
CA LYS A 266 -11.02 25.08 -21.88
C LYS A 266 -11.28 24.20 -20.66
N ALA A 267 -12.54 24.09 -20.28
CA ALA A 267 -13.01 23.11 -19.31
C ALA A 267 -13.64 21.90 -20.02
N GLN A 268 -13.65 20.78 -19.34
CA GLN A 268 -14.51 19.64 -19.62
C GLN A 268 -15.52 19.45 -18.48
N MET A 269 -16.52 18.61 -18.70
CA MET A 269 -17.65 18.44 -17.80
C MET A 269 -17.94 16.97 -17.52
N THR A 270 -18.30 16.63 -16.28
CA THR A 270 -18.71 15.27 -15.89
C THR A 270 -19.87 15.33 -14.90
N TYR A 271 -20.78 14.37 -15.00
CA TYR A 271 -22.01 14.28 -14.24
C TYR A 271 -21.97 13.14 -13.22
N PHE A 272 -22.62 13.40 -12.07
CA PHE A 272 -22.97 12.41 -11.05
C PHE A 272 -24.38 12.68 -10.51
N LEU A 273 -24.98 11.67 -9.89
CA LEU A 273 -26.21 11.86 -9.09
C LEU A 273 -25.87 11.83 -7.61
N THR A 274 -26.61 12.57 -6.80
CA THR A 274 -26.60 12.38 -5.34
C THR A 274 -27.49 11.20 -4.95
N THR A 275 -27.40 10.72 -3.72
CA THR A 275 -28.35 9.75 -3.17
C THR A 275 -29.79 10.27 -3.15
N GLY A 276 -29.99 11.58 -2.98
CA GLY A 276 -31.29 12.26 -3.13
C GLY A 276 -31.72 12.50 -4.59
N GLY A 277 -30.89 12.09 -5.57
CA GLY A 277 -31.15 12.22 -6.99
C GLY A 277 -31.10 13.66 -7.51
N SER A 278 -30.27 14.52 -6.92
CA SER A 278 -29.86 15.80 -7.50
C SER A 278 -28.73 15.57 -8.50
N LEU A 279 -28.61 16.39 -9.53
CA LEU A 279 -27.51 16.31 -10.49
C LEU A 279 -26.31 17.10 -9.96
N VAL A 280 -25.14 16.47 -9.96
CA VAL A 280 -23.86 17.14 -9.69
C VAL A 280 -23.09 17.24 -11.00
N VAL A 281 -22.62 18.44 -11.33
CA VAL A 281 -21.91 18.79 -12.55
C VAL A 281 -20.53 19.30 -12.16
N PHE A 282 -19.49 18.59 -12.57
CA PHE A 282 -18.10 18.99 -12.34
C PHE A 282 -17.54 19.65 -13.59
N TYR A 283 -17.00 20.86 -13.46
CA TYR A 283 -16.24 21.56 -14.48
C TYR A 283 -14.77 21.63 -14.08
N TYR A 284 -13.88 21.13 -14.92
CA TYR A 284 -12.45 21.06 -14.63
C TYR A 284 -11.61 21.22 -15.90
N PRO A 285 -10.32 21.61 -15.82
CA PRO A 285 -9.49 21.81 -17.00
C PRO A 285 -9.47 20.59 -17.94
N SER A 286 -9.53 20.83 -19.25
CA SER A 286 -9.61 19.75 -20.25
C SER A 286 -8.37 18.85 -20.31
N ASP A 287 -7.23 19.36 -19.85
CA ASP A 287 -5.95 18.64 -19.76
C ASP A 287 -5.76 17.90 -18.42
N ARG A 288 -6.74 17.96 -17.52
CA ARG A 288 -6.71 17.34 -16.20
C ARG A 288 -7.73 16.22 -16.06
N LYS A 289 -7.55 15.40 -15.03
CA LYS A 289 -8.46 14.28 -14.72
C LYS A 289 -9.18 14.56 -13.41
N LEU A 290 -10.51 14.42 -13.42
CA LEU A 290 -11.33 14.54 -12.21
C LEU A 290 -10.96 13.45 -11.21
N ASN A 291 -10.72 13.85 -9.97
CA ASN A 291 -10.52 12.96 -8.85
C ASN A 291 -11.64 13.15 -7.82
N ILE A 292 -12.58 12.21 -7.87
CA ILE A 292 -13.81 12.24 -7.05
C ILE A 292 -13.49 12.09 -5.56
N LYS A 293 -12.44 11.34 -5.20
CA LYS A 293 -12.05 11.15 -3.79
C LYS A 293 -11.71 12.49 -3.15
N LEU A 294 -11.14 13.44 -3.90
CA LEU A 294 -10.80 14.76 -3.39
C LEU A 294 -12.06 15.54 -3.07
N PHE A 295 -13.05 15.49 -3.95
CA PHE A 295 -14.35 16.11 -3.70
C PHE A 295 -15.07 15.46 -2.52
N GLU A 296 -15.11 14.13 -2.43
CA GLU A 296 -15.73 13.41 -1.31
C GLU A 296 -15.07 13.76 0.03
N SER A 297 -13.76 14.02 0.05
CA SER A 297 -13.03 14.43 1.24
C SER A 297 -13.45 15.80 1.79
N LEU A 298 -14.05 16.66 0.96
CA LEU A 298 -14.61 17.95 1.39
C LEU A 298 -15.93 17.79 2.14
N ASN A 299 -16.55 16.61 2.09
CA ASN A 299 -17.81 16.27 2.73
C ASN A 299 -18.95 17.28 2.44
N LEU A 300 -18.98 17.82 1.22
CA LEU A 300 -19.99 18.79 0.78
C LEU A 300 -21.27 18.08 0.32
N VAL A 301 -21.13 17.00 -0.45
CA VAL A 301 -22.24 16.27 -1.09
C VAL A 301 -21.88 14.79 -1.23
N HIS A 302 -22.82 13.89 -0.94
CA HIS A 302 -22.64 12.45 -1.15
C HIS A 302 -23.06 12.01 -2.56
N LEU A 303 -22.10 11.49 -3.32
CA LEU A 303 -22.33 11.01 -4.68
C LEU A 303 -22.82 9.56 -4.68
N ASN A 304 -23.72 9.24 -5.62
CA ASN A 304 -24.14 7.89 -5.90
C ASN A 304 -23.15 7.23 -6.86
N SER A 305 -22.26 6.40 -6.31
CA SER A 305 -21.18 5.75 -7.04
C SER A 305 -21.60 4.55 -7.92
N LYS A 306 -22.87 4.13 -7.85
CA LYS A 306 -23.41 2.99 -8.62
C LYS A 306 -23.62 3.29 -10.10
N PHE A 307 -23.68 4.57 -10.47
CA PHE A 307 -24.00 5.00 -11.83
C PHE A 307 -22.83 5.79 -12.42
N ARG A 308 -22.21 5.26 -13.48
CA ARG A 308 -20.99 5.85 -14.09
C ARG A 308 -21.17 6.28 -15.53
N ASP A 309 -22.21 5.79 -16.20
CA ASP A 309 -22.51 6.13 -17.59
C ASP A 309 -23.08 7.54 -17.67
N GLN A 310 -22.33 8.43 -18.32
CA GLN A 310 -22.66 9.85 -18.41
C GLN A 310 -23.99 10.11 -19.13
N LYS A 311 -24.31 9.34 -20.18
CA LYS A 311 -25.57 9.51 -20.93
C LYS A 311 -26.75 9.09 -20.07
N LYS A 312 -26.64 7.92 -19.45
CA LYS A 312 -27.72 7.42 -18.58
C LYS A 312 -27.95 8.34 -17.38
N ILE A 313 -26.90 8.92 -16.79
CA ILE A 313 -27.02 9.88 -15.68
C ILE A 313 -27.90 11.07 -16.10
N VAL A 314 -27.61 11.64 -17.27
CA VAL A 314 -28.34 12.78 -17.82
C VAL A 314 -29.79 12.39 -18.13
N GLU A 315 -30.03 11.26 -18.80
CA GLU A 315 -31.37 10.76 -19.13
C GLU A 315 -32.22 10.53 -17.86
N ALA A 316 -31.67 9.88 -16.85
CA ALA A 316 -32.35 9.62 -15.59
C ALA A 316 -32.73 10.92 -14.86
N PHE A 317 -31.85 11.92 -14.87
CA PHE A 317 -32.14 13.23 -14.30
C PHE A 317 -33.23 13.97 -15.09
N GLN A 318 -33.17 13.95 -16.43
CA GLN A 318 -34.17 14.59 -17.29
C GLN A 318 -35.57 13.99 -17.09
N GLN A 319 -35.69 12.67 -16.97
CA GLN A 319 -36.96 11.99 -16.66
C GLN A 319 -37.53 12.47 -15.32
N LYS A 320 -36.67 12.56 -14.29
CA LYS A 320 -37.08 13.09 -12.98
C LYS A 320 -37.50 14.55 -13.05
N GLN A 321 -36.79 15.36 -13.83
CA GLN A 321 -37.11 16.77 -14.04
C GLN A 321 -38.47 16.95 -14.71
N GLN A 322 -38.79 16.11 -15.71
CA GLN A 322 -40.12 16.09 -16.35
C GLN A 322 -41.22 15.71 -15.36
N ALA A 323 -41.01 14.65 -14.56
CA ALA A 323 -41.97 14.20 -13.55
C ALA A 323 -42.21 15.22 -12.42
N SER A 324 -41.22 16.08 -12.14
CA SER A 324 -41.27 17.05 -11.04
C SER A 324 -41.69 18.47 -11.49
N GLY A 325 -42.23 18.61 -12.70
CA GLY A 325 -42.64 19.91 -13.26
C GLY A 325 -41.48 20.89 -13.49
N GLY A 326 -40.25 20.40 -13.63
CA GLY A 326 -39.05 21.18 -13.94
C GLY A 326 -38.16 21.55 -12.75
N TRP A 327 -38.63 21.40 -11.52
CA TRP A 327 -37.94 21.87 -10.31
C TRP A 327 -37.08 20.76 -9.70
N THR A 328 -35.81 20.70 -10.10
CA THR A 328 -34.84 19.71 -9.59
C THR A 328 -33.51 20.37 -9.28
N ASN A 329 -32.90 19.97 -8.16
CA ASN A 329 -31.65 20.58 -7.70
C ASN A 329 -30.47 20.18 -8.61
N VAL A 330 -29.71 21.19 -9.03
CA VAL A 330 -28.45 21.04 -9.77
C VAL A 330 -27.33 21.61 -8.91
N ILE A 331 -26.23 20.88 -8.78
CA ILE A 331 -25.05 21.28 -8.04
C ILE A 331 -23.92 21.44 -9.05
N MET A 332 -23.41 22.65 -9.22
CA MET A 332 -22.29 22.92 -10.11
C MET A 332 -21.01 23.10 -9.30
N VAL A 333 -19.98 22.33 -9.64
CA VAL A 333 -18.69 22.33 -8.98
C VAL A 333 -17.63 22.74 -9.98
N TYR A 334 -16.90 23.81 -9.68
CA TYR A 334 -15.84 24.32 -10.54
C TYR A 334 -14.47 24.08 -9.88
N ASP A 335 -13.59 23.42 -10.63
CA ASP A 335 -12.19 23.23 -10.24
C ASP A 335 -11.46 24.58 -10.16
N VAL A 336 -10.47 24.66 -9.28
CA VAL A 336 -9.64 25.86 -9.08
C VAL A 336 -8.86 26.31 -10.32
N GLY A 337 -8.56 25.39 -11.25
CA GLY A 337 -7.94 25.73 -12.54
C GLY A 337 -8.90 26.38 -13.54
N CYS A 338 -10.21 26.42 -13.28
CA CYS A 338 -11.21 27.06 -14.13
C CYS A 338 -11.52 28.47 -13.63
N GLY A 339 -11.55 29.45 -14.55
CA GLY A 339 -11.81 30.85 -14.21
C GLY A 339 -12.70 31.56 -15.23
N GLN A 340 -12.68 32.88 -15.20
CA GLN A 340 -13.57 33.71 -16.01
C GLN A 340 -13.31 33.59 -17.52
N ASN A 341 -12.03 33.39 -17.89
CA ASN A 341 -11.61 33.24 -19.28
C ASN A 341 -11.68 31.80 -19.79
N THR A 342 -12.13 30.85 -18.96
CA THR A 342 -12.26 29.45 -19.34
C THR A 342 -13.50 29.24 -20.20
N ILE A 343 -13.35 28.54 -21.32
CA ILE A 343 -14.48 28.15 -22.16
C ILE A 343 -15.15 26.91 -21.55
N TYR A 344 -16.42 27.02 -21.16
CA TYR A 344 -17.19 25.94 -20.54
C TYR A 344 -18.07 25.20 -21.55
N PRO A 345 -18.15 23.85 -21.48
CA PRO A 345 -19.12 23.09 -22.27
C PRO A 345 -20.56 23.46 -21.93
N LYS A 346 -21.45 23.40 -22.93
CA LYS A 346 -22.88 23.66 -22.72
C LYS A 346 -23.51 22.53 -21.90
N LEU A 347 -24.27 22.90 -20.88
CA LEU A 347 -25.00 21.97 -20.03
C LEU A 347 -26.10 21.23 -20.82
N ALA A 348 -26.16 19.91 -20.71
CA ALA A 348 -27.14 19.06 -21.39
C ALA A 348 -28.53 19.04 -20.72
N VAL A 349 -28.69 19.71 -19.58
CA VAL A 349 -29.94 19.77 -18.81
C VAL A 349 -30.34 21.22 -18.54
N ARG A 350 -31.63 21.46 -18.28
CA ARG A 350 -32.10 22.76 -17.84
C ARG A 350 -31.73 22.96 -16.36
N ALA A 351 -31.04 24.04 -16.04
CA ALA A 351 -30.77 24.46 -14.66
C ALA A 351 -31.41 25.82 -14.41
N ASP A 352 -32.20 25.94 -13.33
CA ASP A 352 -32.75 27.21 -12.87
C ASP A 352 -31.87 27.74 -11.73
N PRO A 353 -31.43 29.01 -11.76
CA PRO A 353 -30.61 29.60 -10.69
C PRO A 353 -31.20 29.43 -9.28
N LYS A 354 -32.53 29.42 -9.12
CA LYS A 354 -33.19 29.25 -7.81
C LYS A 354 -32.98 27.85 -7.22
N PHE A 355 -32.67 26.86 -8.05
CA PHE A 355 -32.47 25.45 -7.68
C PHE A 355 -31.03 25.00 -7.95
N THR A 356 -30.12 25.96 -8.16
CA THR A 356 -28.72 25.68 -8.46
C THR A 356 -27.83 26.06 -7.30
N THR A 357 -27.09 25.10 -6.76
CA THR A 357 -26.00 25.34 -5.80
C THR A 357 -24.67 25.38 -6.56
N VAL A 358 -23.83 26.36 -6.27
CA VAL A 358 -22.53 26.51 -6.97
C VAL A 358 -21.39 26.48 -5.96
N PHE A 359 -20.44 25.57 -6.17
CA PHE A 359 -19.15 25.56 -5.50
C PHE A 359 -18.07 25.98 -6.49
N LYS A 360 -17.28 26.99 -6.15
CA LYS A 360 -16.18 27.49 -6.99
C LYS A 360 -14.84 27.23 -6.34
N SER A 361 -13.80 27.17 -7.16
CA SER A 361 -12.40 27.12 -6.72
C SER A 361 -12.08 25.92 -5.83
N LEU A 362 -12.64 24.75 -6.14
CA LEU A 362 -12.31 23.51 -5.42
C LEU A 362 -11.16 22.78 -6.10
N ASP A 363 -10.24 22.21 -5.33
CA ASP A 363 -9.17 21.38 -5.87
C ASP A 363 -9.64 19.93 -6.00
N ILE A 364 -10.09 19.55 -7.20
CA ILE A 364 -10.80 18.29 -7.47
C ILE A 364 -10.16 17.50 -8.62
N THR A 365 -8.97 17.89 -9.08
CA THR A 365 -8.25 17.22 -10.16
C THR A 365 -6.99 16.54 -9.68
N ASP A 366 -6.59 15.46 -10.37
CA ASP A 366 -5.27 14.85 -10.17
C ASP A 366 -4.17 15.88 -10.50
N VAL A 367 -3.10 15.90 -9.71
CA VAL A 367 -1.87 16.62 -10.02
C VAL A 367 -1.24 16.08 -11.32
N LYS A 368 -0.58 16.94 -12.10
CA LYS A 368 0.13 16.58 -13.33
C LYS A 368 1.63 16.90 -13.27
N GLU A 369 2.36 16.39 -14.26
CA GLU A 369 3.79 16.72 -14.46
C GLU A 369 3.97 18.23 -14.54
N ASP A 370 5.04 18.73 -13.91
CA ASP A 370 5.42 20.14 -13.83
C ASP A 370 4.42 21.05 -13.07
N ASP A 371 3.43 20.48 -12.38
CA ASP A 371 2.64 21.28 -11.43
C ASP A 371 3.54 21.81 -10.29
N LEU A 372 3.23 23.02 -9.82
CA LEU A 372 3.98 23.66 -8.75
C LEU A 372 3.79 22.93 -7.42
N CYS A 373 4.86 22.81 -6.65
CA CYS A 373 4.85 22.08 -5.38
C CYS A 373 4.24 22.92 -4.23
N PRO A 374 3.19 22.44 -3.53
CA PRO A 374 2.59 23.16 -2.41
C PRO A 374 3.50 23.21 -1.19
N ALA A 375 4.32 22.18 -0.97
CA ALA A 375 5.16 22.06 0.23
C ALA A 375 6.29 23.12 0.29
N CYS A 376 6.67 23.68 -0.86
CA CYS A 376 7.64 24.76 -0.94
C CYS A 376 7.05 26.08 -1.47
N ASN A 377 5.72 26.24 -1.35
CA ASN A 377 4.99 27.43 -1.80
C ASN A 377 5.28 27.80 -3.27
N GLY A 378 5.25 26.79 -4.14
CA GLY A 378 5.44 26.97 -5.58
C GLY A 378 6.88 27.20 -6.05
N LYS A 379 7.89 27.03 -5.18
CA LYS A 379 9.31 27.21 -5.56
C LYS A 379 9.91 26.08 -6.40
N GLY A 380 9.21 24.95 -6.51
CA GLY A 380 9.67 23.77 -7.25
C GLY A 380 8.55 23.10 -8.01
N HIS A 381 8.91 22.20 -8.92
CA HIS A 381 8.02 21.48 -9.81
C HIS A 381 7.89 20.01 -9.38
N LEU A 382 6.71 19.44 -9.60
CA LEU A 382 6.38 18.07 -9.26
C LEU A 382 6.62 17.14 -10.45
N HIS A 383 7.46 16.13 -10.24
CA HIS A 383 7.79 15.12 -11.24
C HIS A 383 7.21 13.76 -10.92
N SER A 384 6.62 13.11 -11.91
CA SER A 384 5.99 11.81 -11.77
C SER A 384 7.01 10.68 -11.82
N LYS A 385 6.88 9.71 -10.89
CA LYS A 385 7.60 8.44 -10.92
C LYS A 385 6.66 7.29 -10.59
N LYS A 386 6.99 6.11 -11.13
CA LYS A 386 6.30 4.87 -10.78
C LYS A 386 6.97 4.18 -9.60
N GLY A 387 6.14 3.60 -8.73
CA GLY A 387 6.56 2.94 -7.51
C GLY A 387 5.81 1.64 -7.25
N ILE A 388 6.49 0.71 -6.57
CA ILE A 388 5.87 -0.48 -5.99
C ILE A 388 5.78 -0.26 -4.48
N GLU A 389 4.56 -0.12 -3.96
CA GLU A 389 4.30 0.03 -2.52
C GLU A 389 4.69 -1.24 -1.78
N VAL A 390 5.71 -1.15 -0.92
CA VAL A 390 6.24 -2.27 -0.12
C VAL A 390 5.89 -2.16 1.37
N GLY A 391 5.37 -1.02 1.81
CA GLY A 391 4.88 -0.84 3.17
C GLY A 391 4.07 0.43 3.35
N HIS A 392 3.29 0.47 4.42
CA HIS A 392 2.40 1.58 4.75
C HIS A 392 2.38 1.79 6.26
N THR A 393 2.47 3.03 6.71
CA THR A 393 2.34 3.43 8.11
C THR A 393 1.19 4.42 8.25
N PHE A 394 0.32 4.20 9.23
CA PHE A 394 -0.87 5.01 9.50
C PHE A 394 -0.99 5.38 10.98
N TYR A 395 -1.42 6.60 11.25
CA TYR A 395 -2.13 6.91 12.49
C TYR A 395 -3.60 6.55 12.33
N LEU A 396 -4.13 5.74 13.24
CA LEU A 396 -5.52 5.28 13.25
C LEU A 396 -6.43 6.08 14.18
N GLY A 397 -5.85 6.85 15.11
CA GLY A 397 -6.60 7.52 16.17
C GLY A 397 -7.46 6.51 16.93
N LYS A 398 -8.75 6.82 17.09
CA LYS A 398 -9.68 6.00 17.87
C LYS A 398 -10.60 5.11 17.03
N LYS A 399 -10.25 4.91 15.75
CA LYS A 399 -11.08 4.22 14.76
C LYS A 399 -11.51 2.82 15.20
N TYR A 400 -10.65 2.09 15.92
CA TYR A 400 -10.93 0.74 16.39
C TYR A 400 -11.19 0.67 17.89
N SER A 401 -10.53 1.51 18.69
CA SER A 401 -10.70 1.50 20.14
C SER A 401 -12.11 1.91 20.58
N VAL A 402 -12.75 2.87 19.90
CA VAL A 402 -14.12 3.29 20.22
C VAL A 402 -15.15 2.19 19.90
N PRO A 403 -15.23 1.65 18.66
CA PRO A 403 -16.25 0.65 18.34
C PRO A 403 -16.07 -0.68 19.06
N LEU A 404 -14.84 -1.03 19.46
CA LEU A 404 -14.55 -2.27 20.20
C LEU A 404 -14.54 -2.07 21.73
N ASP A 405 -14.88 -0.86 22.19
CA ASP A 405 -14.87 -0.49 23.60
C ASP A 405 -13.53 -0.82 24.30
N ALA A 406 -12.41 -0.55 23.63
CA ALA A 406 -11.08 -0.80 24.15
C ALA A 406 -10.58 0.45 24.90
N LYS A 407 -10.60 0.37 26.23
CA LYS A 407 -10.27 1.47 27.14
C LYS A 407 -9.15 1.09 28.11
N PHE A 408 -8.49 2.10 28.65
CA PHE A 408 -7.56 2.02 29.78
C PHE A 408 -7.92 3.06 30.84
N SER A 409 -7.52 2.83 32.09
CA SER A 409 -7.62 3.80 33.17
C SER A 409 -6.46 4.80 33.12
N ASP A 410 -6.77 6.10 33.02
CA ASP A 410 -5.78 7.17 33.02
C ASP A 410 -5.19 7.45 34.43
N LYS A 411 -4.25 8.40 34.52
CA LYS A 411 -3.62 8.80 35.79
C LYS A 411 -4.59 9.29 36.87
N ASN A 412 -5.80 9.69 36.50
CA ASN A 412 -6.86 10.16 37.39
C ASN A 412 -7.93 9.08 37.63
N GLY A 413 -7.71 7.85 37.17
CA GLY A 413 -8.67 6.75 37.27
C GLY A 413 -9.78 6.78 36.21
N LYS A 414 -9.77 7.73 35.27
CA LYS A 414 -10.81 7.87 34.26
C LYS A 414 -10.55 6.94 33.08
N MET A 415 -11.58 6.19 32.66
CA MET A 415 -11.48 5.34 31.48
C MET A 415 -11.41 6.17 30.20
N ARG A 416 -10.40 5.90 29.36
CA ARG A 416 -10.16 6.53 28.06
C ARG A 416 -9.92 5.48 26.98
N TYR A 417 -10.31 5.79 25.75
CA TYR A 417 -9.98 4.96 24.58
C TYR A 417 -8.53 5.18 24.14
N TYR A 418 -7.87 4.11 23.69
CA TYR A 418 -6.54 4.18 23.10
C TYR A 418 -6.55 5.03 21.82
N ASP A 419 -5.54 5.89 21.66
CA ASP A 419 -5.15 6.37 20.33
C ASP A 419 -4.21 5.32 19.72
N MET A 420 -4.40 5.00 18.43
CA MET A 420 -3.74 3.87 17.80
C MET A 420 -2.95 4.25 16.55
N GLY A 421 -1.97 3.42 16.21
CA GLY A 421 -1.30 3.40 14.91
C GLY A 421 -1.22 1.98 14.33
N CYS A 422 -1.08 1.87 13.00
CA CYS A 422 -0.91 0.61 12.28
C CYS A 422 0.20 0.72 11.24
N TYR A 423 1.05 -0.30 11.17
CA TYR A 423 2.28 -0.28 10.39
C TYR A 423 2.46 -1.61 9.66
N GLY A 424 2.17 -1.64 8.34
CA GLY A 424 2.27 -2.80 7.46
C GLY A 424 3.53 -2.83 6.58
N ILE A 425 4.13 -4.01 6.40
CA ILE A 425 5.11 -4.33 5.33
C ILE A 425 4.64 -5.63 4.69
N GLY A 426 4.37 -5.62 3.39
CA GLY A 426 4.04 -6.85 2.67
C GLY A 426 5.30 -7.68 2.45
N VAL A 427 5.61 -8.65 3.31
CA VAL A 427 6.87 -9.42 3.26
C VAL A 427 6.99 -10.22 1.96
N SER A 428 5.91 -10.90 1.54
CA SER A 428 5.90 -11.59 0.23
C SER A 428 6.07 -10.62 -0.94
N ARG A 429 5.36 -9.48 -0.87
CA ARG A 429 5.45 -8.42 -1.87
C ARG A 429 6.87 -7.82 -1.92
N LEU A 430 7.51 -7.65 -0.76
CA LEU A 430 8.87 -7.13 -0.65
C LEU A 430 9.84 -8.06 -1.38
N LEU A 431 9.75 -9.38 -1.21
CA LEU A 431 10.55 -10.33 -1.98
C LEU A 431 10.34 -10.18 -3.50
N GLY A 432 9.08 -10.12 -3.94
CA GLY A 432 8.74 -9.93 -5.35
C GLY A 432 9.24 -8.60 -5.92
N SER A 433 9.16 -7.53 -5.14
CA SER A 433 9.57 -6.17 -5.53
C SER A 433 11.09 -6.08 -5.63
N ILE A 434 11.83 -6.68 -4.70
CA ILE A 434 13.30 -6.76 -4.78
C ILE A 434 13.73 -7.54 -6.02
N ALA A 435 13.07 -8.68 -6.29
CA ALA A 435 13.32 -9.45 -7.50
C ALA A 435 13.04 -8.65 -8.78
N GLU A 436 11.98 -7.83 -8.80
CA GLU A 436 11.62 -7.01 -9.96
C GLU A 436 12.62 -5.87 -10.19
N VAL A 437 13.02 -5.18 -9.13
CA VAL A 437 13.85 -3.96 -9.21
C VAL A 437 15.32 -4.28 -9.47
N LEU A 438 15.83 -5.40 -8.93
CA LEU A 438 17.26 -5.69 -8.97
C LEU A 438 17.68 -6.69 -10.04
N ARG A 439 16.76 -7.44 -10.65
CA ARG A 439 17.11 -8.43 -11.67
C ARG A 439 17.80 -7.78 -12.88
N ASP A 440 18.66 -8.54 -13.51
CA ASP A 440 19.41 -8.14 -14.71
C ASP A 440 19.29 -9.21 -15.81
N ASP A 441 20.15 -9.13 -16.82
CA ASP A 441 20.20 -10.08 -17.94
C ASP A 441 20.83 -11.44 -17.57
N LYS A 442 21.34 -11.59 -16.34
CA LYS A 442 21.91 -12.82 -15.79
C LYS A 442 20.97 -13.51 -14.81
N GLY A 443 20.00 -12.80 -14.25
CA GLY A 443 18.93 -13.37 -13.44
C GLY A 443 18.55 -12.52 -12.23
N LEU A 444 18.23 -13.19 -11.12
CA LEU A 444 17.86 -12.54 -9.86
C LEU A 444 19.11 -12.07 -9.11
N LYS A 445 19.09 -10.83 -8.63
CA LYS A 445 20.17 -10.22 -7.86
C LYS A 445 19.67 -9.84 -6.46
N TRP A 446 20.06 -10.61 -5.46
CA TRP A 446 19.65 -10.39 -4.08
C TRP A 446 20.65 -9.51 -3.32
N PRO A 447 20.19 -8.57 -2.48
CA PRO A 447 21.04 -7.98 -1.44
C PRO A 447 21.60 -9.10 -0.55
N ALA A 448 22.88 -9.02 -0.21
CA ALA A 448 23.57 -10.08 0.55
C ALA A 448 22.82 -10.48 1.84
N ILE A 449 22.27 -9.49 2.55
CA ILE A 449 21.54 -9.69 3.82
C ILE A 449 20.27 -10.55 3.70
N ILE A 450 19.71 -10.70 2.49
CA ILE A 450 18.53 -11.53 2.25
C ILE A 450 18.77 -12.70 1.29
N ALA A 451 19.97 -12.79 0.71
CA ALA A 451 20.29 -13.85 -0.25
C ALA A 451 20.11 -15.24 0.39
N PRO A 452 19.52 -16.22 -0.33
CA PRO A 452 19.30 -17.55 0.24
C PRO A 452 20.62 -18.24 0.57
N PHE A 453 21.69 -17.99 -0.18
CA PHE A 453 23.05 -18.45 0.11
C PHE A 453 24.04 -17.36 -0.28
N HIS A 454 25.12 -17.23 0.48
CA HIS A 454 26.20 -16.27 0.19
C HIS A 454 27.21 -16.81 -0.83
N VAL A 455 27.39 -18.14 -0.86
CA VAL A 455 28.37 -18.81 -1.73
C VAL A 455 27.70 -20.02 -2.36
N SER A 456 27.91 -20.19 -3.67
CA SER A 456 27.56 -21.40 -4.42
C SER A 456 28.85 -22.11 -4.83
N ILE A 457 29.01 -23.37 -4.42
CA ILE A 457 30.16 -24.19 -4.77
C ILE A 457 29.76 -25.10 -5.93
N ILE A 458 30.36 -24.88 -7.10
CA ILE A 458 30.09 -25.65 -8.31
C ILE A 458 31.28 -26.58 -8.56
N GLN A 459 31.06 -27.89 -8.49
CA GLN A 459 32.08 -28.87 -8.83
C GLN A 459 32.17 -29.02 -10.36
N VAL A 460 33.29 -28.61 -10.96
CA VAL A 460 33.54 -28.71 -12.40
C VAL A 460 34.35 -29.97 -12.70
N GLY A 461 33.67 -31.11 -12.89
CA GLY A 461 34.26 -32.37 -13.36
C GLY A 461 35.36 -33.00 -12.48
N LYS A 462 35.80 -34.21 -12.84
CA LYS A 462 37.11 -34.74 -12.45
C LYS A 462 38.05 -34.51 -13.64
N VAL A 463 39.22 -33.93 -13.41
CA VAL A 463 40.30 -33.97 -14.41
C VAL A 463 40.65 -35.44 -14.61
N VAL A 464 40.33 -35.98 -15.79
CA VAL A 464 40.83 -37.29 -16.21
C VAL A 464 42.26 -37.05 -16.66
N THR A 465 43.22 -37.24 -15.75
CA THR A 465 44.63 -37.39 -16.13
C THR A 465 44.74 -38.78 -16.76
N GLY A 466 44.85 -38.82 -18.09
CA GLY A 466 45.16 -40.03 -18.84
C GLY A 466 46.58 -40.48 -18.62
#